data_AF-A0A943UY13-F1
#
_entry.id   AF-A0A943UY13-F1
#
_cell.length_a   1.000
_cell.length_b   1.000
_cell.length_c   1.000
_cell.angle_alpha   90.00
_cell.angle_beta   90.00
_cell.angle_gamma   90.00
#
_symmetry.space_group_name_H-M   'P 1'
#
loop_
_entity.id
_entity.type
_entity.pdbx_description
1 polymer ?
#
loop_
_entity_poly.entity_id
_entity_poly.type
_entity_poly.pdbx_seq_one_letter_code
_entity_poly.pdbx_strand_id
1 'polypeptide(L)'
;MAEDVTSTATDQAECNATGPHGDAANSEDWKARYDELLKQTRKHEDRAKANYAKAKAYDEAAKHAEEADGKLAELAEKAERAEKALAAMKAERERERAVADVAKKAGVPAEVLKLMRGDTADELKGAADALAAYVKSLSLYPEVSDGGAQRAQPVTKESISAIKDRAERVRARAENASLYK
;
A
#
# COMPACT_ATOMS: atom_id res chain seq x y z
N MET A 1 59.80 -29.13 23.33
CA MET A 1 59.22 -30.08 24.29
C MET A 1 57.84 -30.44 23.76
N ALA A 2 57.45 -31.66 23.41
CA ALA A 2 58.05 -33.00 23.25
C ALA A 2 57.09 -33.69 22.25
N GLU A 3 57.54 -34.27 21.13
CA GLU A 3 58.05 -35.65 20.96
C GLU A 3 57.12 -36.77 21.46
N ASP A 4 56.57 -37.51 20.50
CA ASP A 4 56.42 -38.98 20.41
C ASP A 4 55.78 -39.24 19.02
N VAL A 5 56.40 -39.76 17.96
CA VAL A 5 57.32 -40.90 17.72
C VAL A 5 56.78 -42.25 18.20
N THR A 6 56.13 -42.97 17.30
CA THR A 6 56.33 -44.42 17.18
C THR A 6 56.44 -44.80 15.70
N SER A 7 57.58 -45.41 15.40
CA SER A 7 58.05 -45.90 14.11
C SER A 7 58.36 -47.38 14.30
N THR A 8 57.88 -48.27 13.42
CA THR A 8 58.44 -49.60 13.05
C THR A 8 57.38 -50.35 12.22
N ALA A 9 57.67 -51.16 11.21
CA ALA A 9 58.89 -51.55 10.53
C ALA A 9 58.50 -52.11 9.15
N THR A 10 59.44 -51.95 8.21
CA THR A 10 59.70 -52.66 6.96
C THR A 10 59.22 -54.10 6.89
N ASP A 11 58.69 -54.52 5.73
CA ASP A 11 59.18 -55.74 5.09
C ASP A 11 59.04 -55.66 3.56
N GLN A 12 60.19 -55.70 2.89
CA GLN A 12 60.32 -55.99 1.46
C GLN A 12 60.25 -57.51 1.28
N ALA A 13 59.50 -57.97 0.29
CA ALA A 13 59.72 -59.30 -0.30
C ALA A 13 59.67 -59.17 -1.83
N GLU A 14 60.86 -59.11 -2.42
CA GLU A 14 61.08 -59.47 -3.82
C GLU A 14 60.65 -60.91 -4.04
N CYS A 15 60.03 -61.24 -5.18
CA CYS A 15 60.33 -62.46 -5.93
C CYS A 15 59.59 -62.52 -7.28
N ASN A 16 60.41 -62.44 -8.32
CA ASN A 16 60.44 -63.33 -9.48
C ASN A 16 59.50 -63.06 -10.67
N ALA A 17 60.08 -62.33 -11.63
CA ALA A 17 59.81 -62.54 -13.05
C ALA A 17 60.28 -63.95 -13.45
N THR A 18 59.35 -64.83 -13.79
CA THR A 18 59.66 -66.03 -14.56
C THR A 18 58.43 -66.41 -15.38
N GLY A 19 58.47 -66.09 -16.67
CA GLY A 19 57.61 -66.77 -17.63
C GLY A 19 58.33 -68.03 -18.12
N PRO A 20 57.60 -69.14 -18.28
CA PRO A 20 57.86 -70.02 -19.41
C PRO A 20 56.56 -70.25 -20.20
N HIS A 21 56.65 -70.08 -21.52
CA HIS A 21 55.54 -70.36 -22.43
C HIS A 21 55.19 -71.84 -22.46
N GLY A 22 53.88 -72.12 -22.46
CA GLY A 22 53.28 -73.22 -23.21
C GLY A 22 52.95 -74.46 -22.40
N ASP A 23 51.76 -74.47 -21.77
CA ASP A 23 51.06 -75.71 -21.48
C ASP A 23 49.59 -75.55 -21.88
N ALA A 24 49.05 -76.59 -22.51
CA ALA A 24 47.79 -76.63 -23.26
C ALA A 24 46.51 -76.51 -22.39
N ALA A 25 46.61 -75.88 -21.21
CA ALA A 25 45.49 -75.54 -20.32
C ALA A 25 45.12 -74.04 -20.37
N ASN A 26 45.94 -73.19 -21.00
CA ASN A 26 45.73 -71.74 -21.03
C ASN A 26 44.80 -71.24 -22.16
N SER A 27 44.41 -72.10 -23.11
CA SER A 27 43.63 -71.68 -24.30
C SER A 27 42.12 -71.51 -24.04
N GLU A 28 41.60 -72.12 -22.98
CA GLU A 28 40.20 -72.00 -22.55
C GLU A 28 40.01 -70.89 -21.50
N ASP A 29 41.03 -70.67 -20.66
CA ASP A 29 40.96 -69.70 -19.55
C ASP A 29 40.98 -68.23 -20.04
N TRP A 30 41.66 -67.92 -21.16
CA TRP A 30 41.63 -66.56 -21.73
C TRP A 30 40.27 -66.22 -22.35
N LYS A 31 39.59 -67.19 -22.97
CA LYS A 31 38.26 -67.00 -23.55
C LYS A 31 37.23 -66.75 -22.45
N ALA A 32 37.28 -67.56 -21.40
CA ALA A 32 36.41 -67.38 -20.23
C ALA A 32 36.63 -66.01 -19.56
N ARG A 33 37.89 -65.56 -19.41
CA ARG A 33 38.21 -64.22 -18.88
C ARG A 33 37.75 -63.09 -19.79
N TYR A 34 37.85 -63.26 -21.11
CA TYR A 34 37.36 -62.28 -22.08
C TYR A 34 35.82 -62.17 -22.04
N ASP A 35 35.13 -63.30 -21.98
CA ASP A 35 33.67 -63.34 -21.85
C ASP A 35 33.19 -62.74 -20.52
N GLU A 36 33.92 -62.97 -19.42
CA GLU A 36 33.63 -62.34 -18.14
C GLU A 36 33.86 -60.82 -18.20
N LEU A 37 34.96 -60.37 -18.82
CA LEU A 37 35.23 -58.95 -19.03
C LEU A 37 34.12 -58.28 -19.86
N LEU A 38 33.67 -58.91 -20.94
CA LEU A 38 32.55 -58.43 -21.75
C LEU A 38 31.23 -58.36 -20.95
N LYS A 39 30.98 -59.30 -20.05
CA LYS A 39 29.80 -59.23 -19.16
C LYS A 39 29.92 -58.06 -18.19
N GLN A 40 31.11 -57.82 -17.63
CA GLN A 40 31.32 -56.69 -16.72
C GLN A 40 31.22 -55.35 -17.46
N THR A 41 31.77 -55.23 -18.68
CA THR A 41 31.66 -54.00 -19.46
C THR A 41 30.21 -53.66 -19.78
N ARG A 42 29.40 -54.66 -20.19
CA ARG A 42 27.95 -54.49 -20.40
C ARG A 42 27.23 -54.07 -19.12
N LYS A 43 27.53 -54.71 -17.97
CA LYS A 43 26.96 -54.30 -16.67
C LYS A 43 27.32 -52.86 -16.31
N HIS A 44 28.54 -52.43 -16.56
CA HIS A 44 28.98 -51.06 -16.30
C HIS A 44 28.32 -50.06 -17.25
N GLU A 45 28.15 -50.44 -18.53
CA GLU A 45 27.43 -49.64 -19.51
C GLU A 45 25.96 -49.45 -19.10
N ASP A 46 25.28 -50.51 -18.70
CA ASP A 46 23.88 -50.46 -18.23
C ASP A 46 23.75 -49.61 -16.96
N ARG A 47 24.69 -49.76 -16.02
CA ARG A 47 24.74 -48.93 -14.80
C ARG A 47 25.00 -47.46 -15.12
N ALA A 48 25.89 -47.18 -16.07
CA ALA A 48 26.19 -45.80 -16.49
C ALA A 48 24.98 -45.15 -17.15
N LYS A 49 24.28 -45.88 -18.03
CA LYS A 49 23.01 -45.43 -18.64
C LYS A 49 21.94 -45.17 -17.59
N ALA A 50 21.78 -46.08 -16.63
CA ALA A 50 20.82 -45.92 -15.54
C ALA A 50 21.15 -44.72 -14.64
N ASN A 51 22.43 -44.50 -14.31
CA ASN A 51 22.85 -43.33 -13.54
C ASN A 51 22.66 -42.03 -14.32
N TYR A 52 22.97 -42.01 -15.62
CA TYR A 52 22.75 -40.86 -16.46
C TYR A 52 21.26 -40.48 -16.55
N ALA A 53 20.38 -41.48 -16.73
CA ALA A 53 18.94 -41.27 -16.73
C ALA A 53 18.44 -40.71 -15.39
N LYS A 54 18.94 -41.24 -14.27
CA LYS A 54 18.62 -40.71 -12.94
C LYS A 54 19.11 -39.28 -12.75
N ALA A 55 20.35 -38.97 -13.14
CA ALA A 55 20.92 -37.63 -13.03
C ALA A 55 20.07 -36.62 -13.81
N LYS A 56 19.67 -36.95 -15.05
CA LYS A 56 18.74 -36.11 -15.82
C LYS A 56 17.41 -35.88 -15.12
N ALA A 57 16.80 -36.93 -14.58
CA ALA A 57 15.53 -36.81 -13.87
C ALA A 57 15.66 -35.92 -12.61
N TYR A 58 16.80 -35.99 -11.90
CA TYR A 58 17.09 -35.10 -10.78
C TYR A 58 17.25 -33.65 -11.23
N ASP A 59 17.99 -33.40 -12.32
CA ASP A 59 18.18 -32.04 -12.86
C ASP A 59 16.84 -31.44 -13.32
N GLU A 60 15.98 -32.24 -13.96
CA GLU A 60 14.64 -31.82 -14.38
C GLU A 60 13.73 -31.54 -13.17
N ALA A 61 13.75 -32.40 -12.16
CA ALA A 61 13.00 -32.19 -10.92
C ALA A 61 13.46 -30.93 -10.17
N ALA A 62 14.77 -30.67 -10.13
CA ALA A 62 15.33 -29.46 -9.52
C ALA A 62 14.88 -28.19 -10.25
N LYS A 63 14.89 -28.19 -11.60
CA LYS A 63 14.37 -27.07 -12.40
C LYS A 63 12.88 -26.83 -12.16
N HIS A 64 12.08 -27.89 -12.12
CA HIS A 64 10.66 -27.76 -11.83
C HIS A 64 10.38 -27.24 -10.41
N ALA A 65 11.18 -27.64 -9.42
CA ALA A 65 11.09 -27.10 -8.07
C ALA A 65 11.42 -25.60 -8.03
N GLU A 66 12.50 -25.18 -8.68
CA GLU A 66 12.89 -23.76 -8.76
C GLU A 66 11.81 -22.92 -9.48
N GLU A 67 11.26 -23.41 -10.58
CA GLU A 67 10.14 -22.75 -11.28
C GLU A 67 8.87 -22.67 -10.42
N ALA A 68 8.58 -23.70 -9.63
CA ALA A 68 7.44 -23.71 -8.72
C ALA A 68 7.62 -22.70 -7.58
N ASP A 69 8.81 -22.66 -6.98
CA ASP A 69 9.16 -21.70 -5.94
C ASP A 69 9.11 -20.25 -6.45
N GLY A 70 9.60 -20.01 -7.67
CA GLY A 70 9.50 -18.70 -8.32
C GLY A 70 8.05 -18.26 -8.53
N LYS A 71 7.19 -19.16 -9.03
CA LYS A 71 5.74 -18.88 -9.18
C LYS A 71 5.05 -18.65 -7.84
N LEU A 72 5.41 -19.40 -6.80
CA LEU A 72 4.88 -19.21 -5.45
C LEU A 72 5.26 -17.85 -4.88
N ALA A 73 6.51 -17.42 -5.07
CA ALA A 73 6.97 -16.10 -4.64
C ALA A 73 6.20 -14.97 -5.35
N GLU A 74 6.03 -15.06 -6.67
CA GLU A 74 5.22 -14.08 -7.42
C GLU A 74 3.76 -14.03 -6.97
N LEU A 75 3.16 -15.20 -6.71
CA LEU A 75 1.77 -15.27 -6.23
C LEU A 75 1.65 -14.70 -4.81
N ALA A 76 2.60 -14.96 -3.93
CA ALA A 76 2.65 -14.38 -2.59
C ALA A 76 2.77 -12.85 -2.65
N GLU A 77 3.63 -12.32 -3.51
CA GLU A 77 3.79 -10.88 -3.70
C GLU A 77 2.52 -10.23 -4.28
N LYS A 78 1.85 -10.88 -5.24
CA LYS A 78 0.56 -10.42 -5.77
C LYS A 78 -0.54 -10.45 -4.69
N ALA A 79 -0.56 -11.49 -3.86
CA ALA A 79 -1.51 -11.59 -2.75
C ALA A 79 -1.27 -10.48 -1.73
N GLU A 80 -0.03 -10.24 -1.31
CA GLU A 80 0.32 -9.17 -0.38
C GLU A 80 -0.07 -7.78 -0.93
N ARG A 81 0.20 -7.51 -2.22
CA ARG A 81 -0.25 -6.27 -2.86
C ARG A 81 -1.77 -6.14 -2.87
N ALA A 82 -2.48 -7.21 -3.19
CA ALA A 82 -3.95 -7.21 -3.19
C ALA A 82 -4.50 -6.97 -1.77
N GLU A 83 -3.93 -7.61 -0.76
CA GLU A 83 -4.29 -7.40 0.65
C GLU A 83 -4.04 -5.97 1.10
N LYS A 84 -2.88 -5.39 0.76
CA LYS A 84 -2.57 -3.97 1.05
C LYS A 84 -3.56 -3.03 0.37
N ALA A 85 -3.90 -3.27 -0.90
CA ALA A 85 -4.88 -2.47 -1.62
C ALA A 85 -6.28 -2.57 -0.99
N LEU A 86 -6.70 -3.77 -0.60
CA LEU A 86 -7.97 -3.98 0.10
C LEU A 86 -7.99 -3.33 1.47
N ALA A 87 -6.89 -3.38 2.22
CA ALA A 87 -6.75 -2.71 3.51
C ALA A 87 -6.82 -1.18 3.35
N ALA A 88 -6.14 -0.62 2.35
CA ALA A 88 -6.20 0.81 2.04
C ALA A 88 -7.63 1.26 1.68
N MET A 89 -8.31 0.52 0.80
CA MET A 89 -9.70 0.80 0.42
C MET A 89 -10.67 0.70 1.61
N LYS A 90 -10.47 -0.27 2.51
CA LYS A 90 -11.27 -0.38 3.73
C LYS A 90 -11.01 0.80 4.67
N ALA A 91 -9.75 1.18 4.87
CA ALA A 91 -9.36 2.31 5.70
C ALA A 91 -9.92 3.64 5.15
N GLU A 92 -9.91 3.83 3.83
CA GLU A 92 -10.53 5.00 3.19
C GLU A 92 -12.04 5.03 3.43
N ARG A 93 -12.74 3.91 3.26
CA ARG A 93 -14.19 3.83 3.53
C ARG A 93 -14.53 4.06 4.99
N GLU A 94 -13.76 3.50 5.92
CA GLU A 94 -13.94 3.71 7.35
C GLU A 94 -13.70 5.19 7.71
N ARG A 95 -12.67 5.80 7.11
CA ARG A 95 -12.41 7.23 7.27
C ARG A 95 -13.58 8.07 6.75
N GLU A 96 -14.09 7.79 5.56
CA GLU A 96 -15.23 8.54 5.00
C GLU A 96 -16.47 8.44 5.88
N ARG A 97 -16.74 7.25 6.44
CA ARG A 97 -17.82 7.06 7.42
C ARG A 97 -17.58 7.87 8.68
N ALA A 98 -16.37 7.84 9.23
CA ALA A 98 -16.02 8.60 10.42
C ALA A 98 -16.18 10.12 10.18
N VAL A 99 -15.72 10.63 9.03
CA VAL A 99 -15.91 12.03 8.63
C VAL A 99 -17.39 12.37 8.54
N ALA A 100 -18.21 11.53 7.90
CA ALA A 100 -19.65 11.74 7.79
C ALA A 100 -20.35 11.74 9.16
N ASP A 101 -19.95 10.88 10.09
CA ASP A 101 -20.54 10.81 11.42
C ASP A 101 -20.13 12.00 12.31
N VAL A 102 -18.86 12.44 12.23
CA VAL A 102 -18.38 13.64 12.92
C VAL A 102 -19.05 14.89 12.35
N ALA A 103 -19.17 14.99 11.02
CA ALA A 103 -19.86 16.06 10.32
C ALA A 103 -21.30 16.23 10.81
N LYS A 104 -22.06 15.13 10.85
CA LYS A 104 -23.44 15.11 11.35
C LYS A 104 -23.55 15.56 12.80
N LYS A 105 -22.65 15.09 13.68
CA LYS A 105 -22.65 15.48 15.10
C LYS A 105 -22.28 16.95 15.31
N ALA A 106 -21.35 17.47 14.53
CA ALA A 106 -20.89 18.86 14.63
C ALA A 106 -21.81 19.85 13.91
N GLY A 107 -22.74 19.38 13.07
CA GLY A 107 -23.57 20.24 12.24
C GLY A 107 -22.77 20.97 11.17
N VAL A 108 -21.70 20.36 10.65
CA VAL A 108 -20.83 20.90 9.59
C VAL A 108 -20.89 19.95 8.38
N PRO A 109 -20.91 20.44 7.13
CA PRO A 109 -20.89 19.57 5.96
C PRO A 109 -19.63 18.68 5.92
N ALA A 110 -19.81 17.40 5.58
CA ALA A 110 -18.73 16.42 5.52
C ALA A 110 -17.64 16.82 4.51
N GLU A 111 -18.01 17.49 3.41
CA GLU A 111 -17.07 18.01 2.41
C GLU A 111 -16.09 19.04 3.00
N VAL A 112 -16.58 19.93 3.88
CA VAL A 112 -15.72 20.93 4.53
C VAL A 112 -14.69 20.25 5.43
N LEU A 113 -15.12 19.25 6.22
CA LEU A 113 -14.20 18.47 7.07
C LEU A 113 -13.22 17.60 6.26
N LYS A 114 -13.64 17.08 5.10
CA LYS A 114 -12.77 16.30 4.21
C LYS A 114 -11.67 17.17 3.59
N LEU A 115 -12.02 18.39 3.18
CA LEU A 115 -11.11 19.38 2.56
C LEU A 115 -10.12 19.98 3.56
N MET A 116 -10.47 20.13 4.84
CA MET A 116 -9.57 20.65 5.89
C MET A 116 -8.31 19.79 6.13
N ARG A 117 -8.18 18.64 5.47
CA ARG A 117 -7.06 17.70 5.62
C ARG A 117 -6.06 17.75 4.45
N GLY A 118 -6.22 18.68 3.51
CA GLY A 118 -5.26 18.89 2.44
C GLY A 118 -3.91 19.33 3.00
N ASP A 119 -2.83 18.67 2.60
CA ASP A 119 -1.46 19.00 3.04
C ASP A 119 -0.81 20.02 2.10
N THR A 120 -1.40 20.24 0.92
CA THR A 120 -0.89 21.16 -0.10
C THR A 120 -1.58 22.53 -0.05
N ALA A 121 -0.87 23.58 -0.48
CA ALA A 121 -1.38 24.94 -0.43
C ALA A 121 -2.67 25.14 -1.26
N ASP A 122 -2.80 24.43 -2.38
CA ASP A 122 -3.98 24.49 -3.25
C ASP A 122 -5.20 23.82 -2.61
N GLU A 123 -5.02 22.67 -1.95
CA GLU A 123 -6.09 21.98 -1.22
C GLU A 123 -6.57 22.79 -0.01
N LEU A 124 -5.65 23.41 0.73
CA LEU A 124 -5.97 24.30 1.85
C LEU A 124 -6.75 25.54 1.41
N LYS A 125 -6.43 26.10 0.24
CA LYS A 125 -7.17 27.23 -0.32
C LYS A 125 -8.60 26.84 -0.68
N GLY A 126 -8.79 25.70 -1.36
CA GLY A 126 -10.13 25.17 -1.65
C GLY A 126 -10.95 24.87 -0.39
N ALA A 127 -10.29 24.36 0.66
CA ALA A 127 -10.91 24.15 1.97
C ALA A 127 -11.37 25.46 2.63
N ALA A 128 -10.52 26.48 2.60
CA ALA A 128 -10.82 27.80 3.15
C ALA A 128 -11.99 28.47 2.42
N ASP A 129 -12.04 28.36 1.09
CA ASP A 129 -13.13 28.91 0.28
C ASP A 129 -14.47 28.20 0.57
N ALA A 130 -14.46 26.87 0.69
CA ALA A 130 -15.64 26.08 1.05
C ALA A 130 -16.15 26.42 2.47
N LEU A 131 -15.23 26.60 3.42
CA LEU A 131 -15.57 27.03 4.78
C LEU A 131 -16.14 28.44 4.79
N ALA A 132 -15.55 29.39 4.05
CA ALA A 132 -16.05 30.75 3.94
C ALA A 132 -17.45 30.82 3.30
N ALA A 133 -17.72 29.98 2.29
CA ALA A 133 -19.04 29.86 1.69
C ALA A 133 -20.07 29.29 2.69
N TYR A 134 -19.69 28.29 3.50
CA TYR A 134 -20.55 27.75 4.55
C TYR A 134 -20.85 28.80 5.63
N VAL A 135 -19.84 29.52 6.11
CA VAL A 135 -20.05 30.57 7.12
C VAL A 135 -20.94 31.69 6.59
N LYS A 136 -20.82 32.05 5.30
CA LYS A 136 -21.72 33.03 4.66
C LYS A 136 -23.15 32.52 4.50
N SER A 137 -23.35 31.22 4.28
CA SER A 137 -24.69 30.64 4.17
C SER A 137 -25.39 30.49 5.52
N LEU A 138 -24.63 30.42 6.61
CA LEU A 138 -25.17 30.63 7.94
C LEU A 138 -25.57 32.11 8.06
N SER A 139 -26.85 32.41 7.83
CA SER A 139 -27.44 33.70 8.19
C SER A 139 -27.47 33.81 9.72
N LEU A 140 -26.31 34.12 10.34
CA LEU A 140 -26.14 34.19 11.78
C LEU A 140 -26.99 35.28 12.44
N TYR A 141 -27.45 36.24 11.65
CA TYR A 141 -28.40 37.26 12.08
C TYR A 141 -29.53 37.39 11.06
N PRO A 142 -30.79 37.59 11.51
CA PRO A 142 -31.81 38.09 10.63
C PRO A 142 -31.31 39.42 10.05
N GLU A 143 -31.43 39.56 8.73
CA GLU A 143 -31.23 40.83 8.03
C GLU A 143 -32.41 41.74 8.39
N VAL A 144 -32.41 42.22 9.63
CA VAL A 144 -33.32 43.29 10.04
C VAL A 144 -32.81 44.49 9.29
N SER A 145 -33.55 44.90 8.25
CA SER A 145 -33.44 46.27 7.74
C SER A 145 -33.54 47.16 8.95
N ASP A 146 -32.42 47.78 9.35
CA ASP A 146 -32.39 48.71 10.47
C ASP A 146 -33.38 49.83 10.16
N GLY A 147 -34.60 49.68 10.67
CA GLY A 147 -35.56 50.77 10.84
C GLY A 147 -35.01 51.87 11.76
N GLY A 148 -33.79 51.71 12.30
CA GLY A 148 -33.04 52.73 13.01
C GLY A 148 -32.70 53.96 12.15
N ALA A 149 -32.78 53.83 10.82
CA ALA A 149 -32.75 54.97 9.89
C ALA A 149 -34.14 55.27 9.31
N GLN A 150 -35.22 55.10 10.08
CA GLN A 150 -36.46 55.81 9.76
C GLN A 150 -36.13 57.31 9.83
N ARG A 151 -35.82 57.92 8.68
CA ARG A 151 -35.69 59.38 8.57
C ARG A 151 -36.90 59.95 9.29
N ALA A 152 -36.67 60.78 10.31
CA ALA A 152 -37.75 61.45 11.02
C ALA A 152 -38.71 62.01 9.96
N GLN A 153 -39.98 61.58 10.03
CA GLN A 153 -40.98 61.97 9.04
C GLN A 153 -40.95 63.50 8.94
N PRO A 154 -40.85 64.08 7.74
CA PRO A 154 -40.81 65.54 7.61
C PRO A 154 -42.04 66.13 8.29
N VAL A 155 -41.85 67.16 9.11
CA VAL A 155 -42.95 67.82 9.83
C VAL A 155 -43.88 68.44 8.78
N THR A 156 -45.14 67.98 8.70
CA THR A 156 -46.13 68.48 7.75
C THR A 156 -47.15 69.39 8.44
N LYS A 157 -47.97 70.11 7.65
CA LYS A 157 -49.06 70.94 8.20
C LYS A 157 -50.06 70.09 8.98
N GLU A 158 -50.34 68.92 8.45
CA GLU A 158 -51.29 67.95 9.00
C GLU A 158 -50.79 67.43 10.35
N SER A 159 -49.50 67.07 10.45
CA SER A 159 -48.93 66.58 11.71
C SER A 159 -48.92 67.65 12.81
N ILE A 160 -48.60 68.90 12.47
CA ILE A 160 -48.69 70.03 13.41
C ILE A 160 -50.15 70.31 13.81
N SER A 161 -51.10 70.21 12.88
CA SER A 161 -52.52 70.44 13.16
C SER A 161 -53.16 69.37 14.06
N ALA A 162 -52.65 68.14 13.96
CA ALA A 162 -53.07 66.98 14.75
C ALA A 162 -52.55 67.01 16.20
N ILE A 163 -51.64 67.93 16.55
CA ILE A 163 -51.21 68.15 17.94
C ILE A 163 -52.43 68.59 18.76
N LYS A 164 -52.76 67.81 19.80
CA LYS A 164 -53.96 68.01 20.62
C LYS A 164 -53.86 69.25 21.52
N ASP A 165 -52.69 69.55 22.06
CA ASP A 165 -52.48 70.76 22.85
C ASP A 165 -52.41 72.00 21.94
N ARG A 166 -53.27 72.98 22.25
CA ARG A 166 -53.34 74.25 21.53
C ARG A 166 -52.04 75.06 21.67
N ALA A 167 -51.43 75.09 22.85
CA ALA A 167 -50.23 75.89 23.10
C ALA A 167 -49.04 75.32 22.32
N GLU A 168 -48.87 74.00 22.36
CA GLU A 168 -47.82 73.30 21.61
C GLU A 168 -48.02 73.41 20.11
N ARG A 169 -49.26 73.29 19.61
CA ARG A 169 -49.57 73.48 18.20
C ARG A 169 -49.20 74.87 17.69
N VAL A 170 -49.48 75.92 18.46
CA VAL A 170 -49.12 77.30 18.07
C VAL A 170 -47.61 77.48 18.03
N ARG A 171 -46.88 76.91 19.00
CA ARG A 171 -45.41 76.93 19.04
C ARG A 171 -44.81 76.18 17.86
N ALA A 172 -45.28 74.97 17.56
CA ALA A 172 -44.82 74.17 16.43
C ALA A 172 -45.12 74.84 15.07
N ARG A 173 -46.23 75.59 14.96
CA ARG A 173 -46.52 76.44 13.77
C ARG A 173 -45.54 77.61 13.64
N ALA A 174 -45.13 78.22 14.76
CA ALA A 174 -44.17 79.31 14.74
C ALA A 174 -42.75 78.83 14.39
N GLU A 175 -42.33 77.69 14.94
CA GLU A 175 -41.04 77.06 14.64
C GLU A 175 -40.96 76.58 13.18
N ASN A 176 -42.08 76.10 12.63
CA ASN A 176 -42.20 75.67 11.23
C ASN A 176 -42.99 76.69 10.39
N ALA A 177 -42.77 78.00 10.60
CA ALA A 177 -43.49 79.06 9.91
C ALA A 177 -43.35 79.02 8.37
N SER A 178 -42.25 78.45 7.86
CA SER A 178 -42.03 78.23 6.42
C SER A 178 -43.09 77.35 5.78
N LEU A 179 -43.72 76.44 6.54
CA LEU A 179 -44.81 75.63 6.03
C LEU A 179 -46.08 76.46 5.82
N TYR A 180 -46.34 77.50 6.63
CA TYR A 180 -47.62 78.22 6.68
C TYR A 180 -47.61 79.61 6.02
N LYS A 181 -46.56 79.93 5.24
CA LYS A 181 -46.58 81.05 4.30
C LYS A 181 -47.43 80.71 3.08
#